data_AF-A0A177AGF5-F1
#
_entry.id   AF-A0A177AGF5-F1
#
_cell.length_a   1.000
_cell.length_b   1.000
_cell.length_c   1.000
_cell.angle_alpha   90.00
_cell.angle_beta   90.00
_cell.angle_gamma   90.00
#
_symmetry.space_group_name_H-M   'P 1'
#
loop_
_entity.id
_entity.type
_entity.pdbx_description
1 polymer ?
#
loop_
_entity_poly.entity_id
_entity_poly.type
_entity_poly.pdbx_seq_one_letter_code
_entity_poly.pdbx_strand_id
1 'polypeptide(L)'
;MDPSGTQRKSRHTPLTAEAAVTKLLETSKLICSRAWVKQHEGTRIQEAFKLVASSSSKTTSKTDLRRDSYQRFLKMAEVVNGVQAIVLSAVGLGQSAVANMREKERLQLPSEIKKRGEALESPLFQELAGIYSAKVSIEHFDAVPEAQPPGRSQNSEWMNGITSKATGSADHIQGQNDILEAQYVGDQLQQGMHIEGTGNKII
;
A
#
# COMPACT_ATOMS: atom_id res chain seq x y z
N MET A 1 -11.31 -45.07 -34.71
CA MET A 1 -10.65 -44.68 -33.46
C MET A 1 -10.14 -43.26 -33.66
N ASP A 2 -10.71 -42.32 -32.94
CA ASP A 2 -10.44 -40.89 -33.11
C ASP A 2 -9.54 -40.42 -31.95
N PRO A 3 -8.30 -39.97 -32.19
CA PRO A 3 -7.41 -39.52 -31.13
C PRO A 3 -7.66 -38.04 -30.84
N SER A 4 -8.83 -37.68 -30.34
CA SER A 4 -9.10 -36.31 -29.86
C SER A 4 -8.49 -36.12 -28.46
N GLY A 5 -7.17 -36.10 -28.41
CA GLY A 5 -6.42 -35.65 -27.24
C GLY A 5 -6.61 -34.14 -27.08
N THR A 6 -7.58 -33.72 -26.26
CA THR A 6 -7.77 -32.32 -25.89
C THR A 6 -6.52 -31.84 -25.15
N GLN A 7 -5.58 -31.23 -25.87
CA GLN A 7 -4.47 -30.51 -25.25
C GLN A 7 -5.05 -29.43 -24.34
N ARG A 8 -4.93 -29.63 -23.02
CA ARG A 8 -5.14 -28.58 -22.04
C ARG A 8 -4.17 -27.45 -22.38
N LYS A 9 -4.70 -26.29 -22.81
CA LYS A 9 -3.91 -25.06 -23.00
C LYS A 9 -3.37 -24.59 -21.65
N SER A 10 -2.30 -25.22 -21.17
CA SER A 10 -1.45 -24.64 -20.15
C SER A 10 -0.55 -23.62 -20.83
N ARG A 11 -0.99 -22.37 -20.96
CA ARG A 11 -0.13 -21.28 -21.42
C ARG A 11 -0.47 -19.99 -20.69
N HIS A 12 -0.09 -19.92 -19.41
CA HIS A 12 0.16 -18.62 -18.80
C HIS A 12 1.38 -18.02 -19.51
N THR A 13 1.15 -17.27 -20.58
CA THR A 13 2.21 -16.44 -21.18
C THR A 13 2.68 -15.44 -20.13
N PRO A 14 3.99 -15.40 -19.80
CA PRO A 14 4.52 -14.42 -18.87
C PRO A 14 4.22 -12.99 -19.33
N LEU A 15 3.86 -12.11 -18.39
CA LEU A 15 3.57 -10.71 -18.69
C LEU A 15 4.82 -10.01 -19.26
N THR A 16 4.69 -9.39 -20.42
CA THR A 16 5.75 -8.59 -21.06
C THR A 16 5.78 -7.17 -20.49
N ALA A 17 6.90 -6.46 -20.64
CA ALA A 17 7.02 -5.07 -20.20
C ALA A 17 5.97 -4.18 -20.88
N GLU A 18 5.76 -4.32 -22.19
CA GLU A 18 4.76 -3.53 -22.93
C GLU A 18 3.32 -3.78 -22.46
N ALA A 19 2.96 -5.05 -22.21
CA ALA A 19 1.64 -5.40 -21.69
C ALA A 19 1.46 -4.87 -20.25
N ALA A 20 2.52 -4.89 -19.44
CA ALA A 20 2.51 -4.29 -18.11
C ALA A 20 2.27 -2.78 -18.17
N VAL A 21 2.98 -2.05 -19.05
CA VAL A 21 2.77 -0.60 -19.22
C VAL A 21 1.37 -0.29 -19.73
N THR A 22 0.84 -1.07 -20.66
CA THR A 22 -0.55 -0.92 -21.14
C THR A 22 -1.53 -1.05 -19.98
N LYS A 23 -1.35 -2.06 -19.13
CA LYS A 23 -2.17 -2.25 -17.92
C LYS A 23 -2.04 -1.09 -16.93
N LEU A 24 -0.83 -0.54 -16.77
CA LEU A 24 -0.61 0.64 -15.93
C LEU A 24 -1.33 1.87 -16.48
N LEU A 25 -1.35 2.07 -17.80
CA LEU A 25 -2.08 3.17 -18.45
C LEU A 25 -3.59 3.04 -18.26
N GLU A 26 -4.14 1.84 -18.47
CA GLU A 26 -5.57 1.57 -18.24
C GLU A 26 -5.94 1.77 -16.77
N THR A 27 -5.09 1.29 -15.85
CA THR A 27 -5.27 1.51 -14.42
C THR A 27 -5.22 3.01 -14.12
N SER A 28 -4.22 3.73 -14.62
CA SER A 28 -4.08 5.17 -14.42
C SER A 28 -5.34 5.92 -14.82
N LYS A 29 -5.84 5.67 -16.05
CA LYS A 29 -7.08 6.25 -16.56
C LYS A 29 -8.27 5.93 -15.67
N LEU A 30 -8.43 4.65 -15.28
CA LEU A 30 -9.53 4.22 -14.41
C LEU A 30 -9.49 4.95 -13.07
N ILE A 31 -8.31 5.12 -12.47
CA ILE A 31 -8.16 5.80 -11.17
C ILE A 31 -8.41 7.30 -11.31
N CYS A 32 -7.90 7.94 -12.35
CA CYS A 32 -8.14 9.35 -12.59
C CYS A 32 -9.63 9.64 -12.85
N SER A 33 -10.33 8.78 -13.60
CA SER A 33 -11.77 8.96 -13.87
C SER A 33 -12.65 8.90 -12.62
N ARG A 34 -12.23 8.15 -11.60
CA ARG A 34 -12.96 8.08 -10.32
C ARG A 34 -12.45 9.07 -9.28
N ALA A 35 -11.21 9.55 -9.38
CA ALA A 35 -10.55 10.46 -8.45
C ALA A 35 -10.37 9.96 -6.99
N TRP A 36 -10.53 8.65 -6.73
CA TRP A 36 -10.27 8.03 -5.42
C TRP A 36 -9.70 6.62 -5.58
N VAL A 37 -9.25 5.97 -4.49
CA VAL A 37 -8.82 4.55 -4.49
C VAL A 37 -9.72 3.68 -3.62
N LYS A 38 -10.05 2.46 -4.08
CA LYS A 38 -10.83 1.50 -3.31
C LYS A 38 -10.02 1.01 -2.13
N GLN A 39 -10.71 0.61 -1.07
CA GLN A 39 -10.08 0.12 0.16
C GLN A 39 -9.00 -0.92 -0.10
N HIS A 40 -9.29 -1.96 -0.90
CA HIS A 40 -8.31 -3.01 -1.22
C HIS A 40 -7.12 -2.54 -2.06
N GLU A 41 -7.29 -1.49 -2.88
CA GLU A 41 -6.19 -0.88 -3.62
C GLU A 41 -5.33 -0.04 -2.68
N GLY A 42 -5.97 0.68 -1.75
CA GLY A 42 -5.30 1.37 -0.66
C GLY A 42 -4.44 0.45 0.18
N THR A 43 -4.98 -0.73 0.57
CA THR A 43 -4.21 -1.76 1.26
C THR A 43 -2.98 -2.18 0.46
N ARG A 44 -3.12 -2.44 -0.84
CA ARG A 44 -1.99 -2.80 -1.71
C ARG A 44 -0.94 -1.69 -1.83
N ILE A 45 -1.36 -0.43 -1.87
CA ILE A 45 -0.45 0.73 -1.89
C ILE A 45 0.34 0.78 -0.58
N GLN A 46 -0.35 0.68 0.57
CA GLN A 46 0.29 0.67 1.88
C GLN A 46 1.28 -0.47 2.04
N GLU A 47 0.91 -1.69 1.64
CA GLU A 47 1.79 -2.86 1.64
C GLU A 47 3.02 -2.66 0.75
N ALA A 48 2.85 -2.03 -0.42
CA ALA A 48 3.96 -1.71 -1.31
C ALA A 48 4.94 -0.72 -0.67
N PHE A 49 4.44 0.33 0.00
CA PHE A 49 5.31 1.27 0.73
C PHE A 49 6.04 0.61 1.90
N LYS A 50 5.33 -0.19 2.72
CA LYS A 50 5.95 -1.00 3.78
C LYS A 50 7.05 -1.89 3.21
N LEU A 51 6.78 -2.51 2.07
CA LEU A 51 7.73 -3.38 1.41
C LEU A 51 8.97 -2.61 0.93
N VAL A 52 8.82 -1.43 0.35
CA VAL A 52 9.95 -0.59 -0.07
C VAL A 52 10.79 -0.15 1.13
N ALA A 53 10.15 0.24 2.23
CA ALA A 53 10.82 0.66 3.47
C ALA A 53 11.52 -0.48 4.23
N SER A 54 11.05 -1.73 4.05
CA SER A 54 11.63 -2.89 4.74
C SER A 54 13.05 -3.23 4.25
N SER A 55 13.89 -3.75 5.15
CA SER A 55 15.13 -4.42 4.76
C SER A 55 14.83 -5.76 4.08
N SER A 56 15.65 -6.16 3.10
CA SER A 56 15.53 -7.48 2.47
C SER A 56 15.76 -8.59 3.50
N SER A 57 14.82 -9.53 3.65
CA SER A 57 15.04 -10.72 4.48
C SER A 57 15.80 -11.79 3.70
N LYS A 58 16.74 -12.47 4.35
CA LYS A 58 17.37 -13.68 3.79
C LYS A 58 16.44 -14.87 4.03
N THR A 59 15.51 -15.10 3.13
CA THR A 59 14.59 -16.25 3.21
C THR A 59 14.47 -16.94 1.85
N THR A 60 14.32 -18.26 1.87
CA THR A 60 14.44 -19.12 0.68
C THR A 60 13.09 -19.58 0.12
N SER A 61 11.97 -19.19 0.73
CA SER A 61 10.66 -19.64 0.27
C SER A 61 10.28 -19.01 -1.07
N LYS A 62 9.44 -19.69 -1.85
CA LYS A 62 8.92 -19.16 -3.13
C LYS A 62 8.15 -17.86 -2.93
N THR A 63 7.45 -17.72 -1.80
CA THR A 63 6.71 -16.49 -1.45
C THR A 63 7.67 -15.34 -1.20
N ASP A 64 8.76 -15.60 -0.50
CA ASP A 64 9.78 -14.59 -0.22
C ASP A 64 10.51 -14.15 -1.48
N LEU A 65 10.85 -15.09 -2.38
CA LEU A 65 11.43 -14.75 -3.69
C LEU A 65 10.52 -13.85 -4.52
N ARG A 66 9.20 -14.08 -4.48
CA ARG A 66 8.21 -13.21 -5.15
C ARG A 66 8.17 -11.83 -4.50
N ARG A 67 8.24 -11.77 -3.17
CA ARG A 67 8.23 -10.53 -2.39
C ARG A 67 9.49 -9.71 -2.65
N ASP A 68 10.66 -10.33 -2.63
CA ASP A 68 11.96 -9.71 -2.93
C ASP A 68 12.01 -9.23 -4.39
N SER A 69 11.58 -10.06 -5.35
CA SER A 69 11.50 -9.65 -6.77
C SER A 69 10.62 -8.42 -6.97
N TYR A 70 9.49 -8.36 -6.27
CA TYR A 70 8.59 -7.22 -6.32
C TYR A 70 9.17 -6.00 -5.62
N GLN A 71 9.81 -6.16 -4.46
CA GLN A 71 10.48 -5.09 -3.72
C GLN A 71 11.59 -4.44 -4.57
N ARG A 72 12.45 -5.25 -5.19
CA ARG A 72 13.52 -4.75 -6.07
C ARG A 72 12.96 -3.96 -7.24
N PHE A 73 11.90 -4.48 -7.86
CA PHE A 73 11.21 -3.77 -8.93
C PHE A 73 10.65 -2.42 -8.45
N LEU A 74 9.96 -2.37 -7.30
CA LEU A 74 9.40 -1.13 -6.77
C LEU A 74 10.47 -0.08 -6.48
N LYS A 75 11.60 -0.48 -5.87
CA LYS A 75 12.75 0.42 -5.62
C LYS A 75 13.33 0.98 -6.92
N MET A 76 13.47 0.15 -7.95
CA MET A 76 13.91 0.62 -9.26
C MET A 76 12.90 1.56 -9.92
N ALA A 77 11.61 1.23 -9.83
CA ALA A 77 10.55 2.05 -10.38
C ALA A 77 10.49 3.43 -9.71
N GLU A 78 10.64 3.49 -8.40
CA GLU A 78 10.75 4.73 -7.61
C GLU A 78 11.94 5.58 -8.04
N VAL A 79 13.13 5.00 -8.15
CA VAL A 79 14.33 5.73 -8.58
C VAL A 79 14.19 6.29 -10.00
N VAL A 80 13.58 5.54 -10.92
CA VAL A 80 13.51 5.91 -12.34
C VAL A 80 12.34 6.85 -12.65
N ASN A 81 11.21 6.67 -11.98
CA ASN A 81 9.93 7.30 -12.32
C ASN A 81 9.27 8.06 -11.14
N GLY A 82 9.93 8.12 -9.99
CA GLY A 82 9.41 8.75 -8.78
C GLY A 82 8.46 7.87 -7.97
N VAL A 83 8.10 8.36 -6.79
CA VAL A 83 7.28 7.66 -5.79
C VAL A 83 5.89 7.28 -6.30
N GLN A 84 5.33 8.05 -7.24
CA GLN A 84 4.06 7.76 -7.90
C GLN A 84 4.05 6.41 -8.63
N ALA A 85 5.22 5.94 -9.08
CA ALA A 85 5.34 4.65 -9.74
C ALA A 85 5.11 3.47 -8.78
N ILE A 86 5.35 3.66 -7.47
CA ILE A 86 5.00 2.67 -6.44
C ILE A 86 3.48 2.50 -6.39
N VAL A 87 2.74 3.62 -6.37
CA VAL A 87 1.26 3.63 -6.31
C VAL A 87 0.68 2.92 -7.54
N LEU A 88 1.08 3.33 -8.74
CA LEU A 88 0.60 2.74 -9.99
C LEU A 88 0.94 1.25 -10.09
N SER A 89 2.16 0.86 -9.71
CA SER A 89 2.57 -0.54 -9.70
C SER A 89 1.78 -1.38 -8.70
N ALA A 90 1.53 -0.81 -7.51
CA ALA A 90 0.77 -1.45 -6.45
C ALA A 90 -0.65 -1.76 -6.87
N VAL A 91 -1.32 -0.86 -7.58
CA VAL A 91 -2.71 -1.08 -8.02
C VAL A 91 -2.79 -1.85 -9.33
N GLY A 92 -1.99 -1.50 -10.33
CA GLY A 92 -2.10 -2.05 -11.69
C GLY A 92 -1.47 -3.44 -11.87
N LEU A 93 -0.34 -3.71 -11.21
CA LEU A 93 0.41 -4.97 -11.43
C LEU A 93 0.36 -5.88 -10.21
N GLY A 94 0.79 -5.37 -9.06
CA GLY A 94 0.93 -6.16 -7.83
C GLY A 94 2.04 -7.21 -7.88
N GLN A 95 2.33 -7.79 -6.71
CA GLN A 95 3.44 -8.74 -6.51
C GLN A 95 3.39 -9.94 -7.45
N SER A 96 2.23 -10.60 -7.56
CA SER A 96 2.11 -11.83 -8.36
C SER A 96 2.37 -11.60 -9.84
N ALA A 97 1.91 -10.48 -10.41
CA ALA A 97 2.14 -10.19 -11.83
C ALA A 97 3.63 -9.95 -12.08
N VAL A 98 4.27 -9.10 -11.28
CA VAL A 98 5.69 -8.75 -11.43
C VAL A 98 6.61 -9.95 -11.18
N ALA A 99 6.30 -10.78 -10.19
CA ALA A 99 7.10 -11.95 -9.88
C ALA A 99 7.01 -13.04 -10.95
N ASN A 100 5.91 -13.09 -11.70
CA ASN A 100 5.74 -14.00 -12.83
C ASN A 100 6.30 -13.43 -14.15
N MET A 101 6.76 -12.18 -14.19
CA MET A 101 7.48 -11.63 -15.34
C MET A 101 8.84 -12.31 -15.48
N ARG A 102 9.27 -12.52 -16.73
CA ARG A 102 10.67 -12.88 -17.01
C ARG A 102 11.59 -11.77 -16.50
N GLU A 103 12.77 -12.13 -16.05
CA GLU A 103 13.73 -11.18 -15.47
C GLU A 103 14.04 -10.01 -16.43
N LYS A 104 14.32 -10.31 -17.71
CA LYS A 104 14.52 -9.29 -18.75
C LYS A 104 13.38 -8.27 -18.80
N GLU A 105 12.13 -8.73 -18.81
CA GLU A 105 10.95 -7.87 -18.88
C GLU A 105 10.82 -7.01 -17.63
N ARG A 106 11.10 -7.60 -16.46
CA ARG A 106 11.05 -6.90 -15.17
C ARG A 106 12.08 -5.79 -15.06
N LEU A 107 13.29 -6.03 -15.56
CA LEU A 107 14.38 -5.03 -15.59
C LEU A 107 14.12 -3.92 -16.61
N GLN A 108 13.45 -4.23 -17.73
CA GLN A 108 13.08 -3.24 -18.75
C GLN A 108 11.89 -2.37 -18.33
N LEU A 109 10.97 -2.90 -17.52
CA LEU A 109 9.71 -2.25 -17.19
C LEU A 109 9.86 -0.82 -16.63
N PRO A 110 10.75 -0.50 -15.66
CA PRO A 110 10.92 0.88 -15.20
C PRO A 110 11.30 1.85 -16.31
N SER A 111 12.09 1.42 -17.29
CA SER A 111 12.47 2.26 -18.45
C SER A 111 11.30 2.42 -19.43
N GLU A 112 10.50 1.37 -19.64
CA GLU A 112 9.30 1.45 -20.47
C GLU A 112 8.21 2.33 -19.86
N ILE A 113 8.06 2.33 -18.53
CA ILE A 113 7.21 3.28 -17.80
C ILE A 113 7.68 4.71 -18.08
N LYS A 114 9.00 4.97 -17.97
CA LYS A 114 9.57 6.31 -18.19
C LYS A 114 9.31 6.83 -19.60
N LYS A 115 9.49 5.98 -20.62
CA LYS A 115 9.24 6.33 -22.02
C LYS A 115 7.79 6.76 -22.28
N ARG A 116 6.85 6.24 -21.50
CA ARG A 116 5.41 6.57 -21.60
C ARG A 116 4.94 7.40 -20.41
N GLY A 117 5.87 8.02 -19.69
CA GLY A 117 5.66 8.64 -18.38
C GLY A 117 4.61 9.74 -18.42
N GLU A 118 4.62 10.60 -19.44
CA GLU A 118 3.65 11.70 -19.60
C GLU A 118 2.19 11.22 -19.58
N ALA A 119 1.91 10.04 -20.11
CA ALA A 119 0.56 9.46 -20.11
C ALA A 119 0.17 8.81 -18.76
N LEU A 120 1.13 8.65 -17.85
CA LEU A 120 0.97 8.11 -16.50
C LEU A 120 1.07 9.20 -15.42
N GLU A 121 1.56 10.40 -15.76
CA GLU A 121 1.69 11.50 -14.83
C GLU A 121 0.31 12.09 -14.53
N SER A 122 -0.08 12.00 -13.25
CA SER A 122 -1.26 12.68 -12.72
C SER A 122 -0.91 13.15 -11.30
N PRO A 123 -1.24 14.40 -10.93
CA PRO A 123 -1.04 14.90 -9.57
C PRO A 123 -1.67 13.99 -8.50
N LEU A 124 -2.76 13.30 -8.86
CA LEU A 124 -3.43 12.34 -7.98
C LEU A 124 -2.49 11.24 -7.48
N PHE A 125 -1.58 10.71 -8.32
CA PHE A 125 -0.68 9.64 -7.88
C PHE A 125 0.43 10.14 -6.97
N GLN A 126 0.84 11.41 -7.12
CA GLN A 126 1.78 12.06 -6.21
C GLN A 126 1.12 12.32 -4.85
N GLU A 127 -0.12 12.81 -4.85
CA GLU A 127 -0.91 13.01 -3.63
C GLU A 127 -1.13 11.69 -2.88
N LEU A 128 -1.60 10.65 -3.58
CA LEU A 128 -1.75 9.31 -3.02
C LEU A 128 -0.43 8.78 -2.46
N ALA A 129 0.68 8.99 -3.17
CA ALA A 129 1.99 8.58 -2.67
C ALA A 129 2.31 9.24 -1.32
N GLY A 130 2.10 10.55 -1.19
CA GLY A 130 2.32 11.29 0.07
C GLY A 130 1.45 10.79 1.22
N ILE A 131 0.15 10.56 0.96
CA ILE A 131 -0.79 10.05 1.96
C ILE A 131 -0.34 8.68 2.48
N TYR A 132 -0.02 7.75 1.57
CA TYR A 132 0.28 6.38 1.97
C TYR A 132 1.71 6.21 2.49
N SER A 133 2.69 7.00 2.04
CA SER A 133 4.03 6.99 2.64
C SER A 133 3.99 7.50 4.07
N ALA A 134 3.22 8.56 4.36
CA ALA A 134 3.06 9.09 5.72
C ALA A 134 2.40 8.07 6.66
N LYS A 135 1.37 7.34 6.19
CA LYS A 135 0.71 6.28 6.98
C LYS A 135 1.68 5.17 7.41
N VAL A 136 2.63 4.81 6.55
CA VAL A 136 3.64 3.79 6.88
C VAL A 136 4.62 4.28 7.94
N SER A 137 4.92 5.58 7.97
CA SER A 137 5.76 6.19 9.01
C SER A 137 5.07 6.25 10.37
N ILE A 138 3.76 6.49 10.42
CA ILE A 138 2.98 6.54 11.67
C ILE A 138 2.90 5.15 12.32
N GLU A 139 2.58 4.12 11.54
CA GLU A 139 2.50 2.74 12.07
C GLU A 139 3.85 2.18 12.56
N HIS A 140 4.98 2.74 12.11
CA HIS A 140 6.30 2.37 12.66
C HIS A 140 6.56 2.97 14.06
N PHE A 141 5.89 4.07 14.43
CA PHE A 141 6.07 4.74 15.70
C PHE A 141 5.19 4.17 16.81
N ASP A 142 4.02 3.63 16.46
CA ASP A 142 3.07 3.03 17.41
C ASP A 142 3.44 1.59 17.84
N ALA A 143 4.49 1.01 17.25
CA ALA A 143 5.05 -0.26 17.71
C ALA A 143 5.91 -0.05 18.97
N VAL A 144 5.26 0.23 20.10
CA VAL A 144 5.88 0.11 21.43
C VAL A 144 6.42 -1.32 21.54
N PRO A 145 7.70 -1.55 21.88
CA PRO A 145 8.17 -2.89 22.20
C PRO A 145 7.39 -3.35 23.43
N GLU A 146 6.42 -4.23 23.22
CA GLU A 146 5.80 -4.97 24.31
C GLU A 146 6.93 -5.68 25.05
N ALA A 147 7.29 -5.15 26.21
CA ALA A 147 8.32 -5.71 27.06
C ALA A 147 7.91 -7.16 27.35
N GLN A 148 8.67 -8.12 26.81
CA GLN A 148 8.54 -9.52 27.19
C GLN A 148 8.68 -9.60 28.72
N PRO A 149 7.66 -10.07 29.47
CA PRO A 149 7.86 -10.38 30.87
C PRO A 149 8.90 -11.50 30.98
N PRO A 150 9.90 -11.37 31.87
CA PRO A 150 10.99 -12.32 31.94
C PRO A 150 10.48 -13.68 32.42
N GLY A 151 10.77 -14.71 31.61
CA GLY A 151 11.01 -16.08 32.02
C GLY A 151 9.98 -16.76 32.93
N ARG A 152 9.11 -17.59 32.36
CA ARG A 152 8.55 -18.74 33.10
C ARG A 152 9.22 -20.03 32.61
N SER A 153 10.33 -20.36 33.27
CA SER A 153 10.92 -21.69 33.24
C SER A 153 9.95 -22.69 33.86
N GLN A 154 9.73 -23.83 33.19
CA GLN A 154 9.09 -24.98 33.80
C GLN A 154 10.04 -25.57 34.87
N ASN A 155 9.53 -25.79 36.08
CA ASN A 155 9.66 -27.06 36.84
C ASN A 155 9.04 -26.95 38.25
N SER A 156 8.09 -27.86 38.47
CA SER A 156 7.73 -28.61 39.69
C SER A 156 8.00 -28.10 41.12
N GLU A 157 6.91 -28.20 41.89
CA GLU A 157 6.82 -28.63 43.29
C GLU A 157 7.15 -27.65 44.42
N TRP A 158 6.38 -27.88 45.49
CA TRP A 158 6.46 -27.41 46.87
C TRP A 158 5.47 -26.33 47.33
N MET A 159 4.68 -26.77 48.30
CA MET A 159 3.88 -26.04 49.29
C MET A 159 2.37 -25.89 49.02
N ASN A 160 1.72 -27.00 49.39
CA ASN A 160 0.37 -27.14 49.93
C ASN A 160 -0.09 -25.99 50.85
N GLY A 161 -1.38 -25.69 50.75
CA GLY A 161 -2.29 -25.55 51.90
C GLY A 161 -2.21 -24.25 52.71
N ILE A 162 -3.28 -23.44 52.63
CA ILE A 162 -4.10 -23.04 53.78
C ILE A 162 -5.42 -22.47 53.23
N THR A 163 -6.50 -22.92 53.85
CA THR A 163 -7.89 -22.54 53.66
C THR A 163 -8.17 -21.11 54.12
N SER A 164 -9.08 -20.38 53.45
CA SER A 164 -10.33 -19.89 54.08
C SER A 164 -11.11 -18.96 53.17
N LYS A 165 -12.44 -19.08 53.29
CA LYS A 165 -13.48 -18.28 52.65
C LYS A 165 -13.46 -16.81 53.12
N ALA A 166 -13.81 -15.89 52.22
CA ALA A 166 -14.55 -14.68 52.57
C ALA A 166 -15.45 -14.28 51.40
N THR A 167 -16.73 -14.17 51.71
CA THR A 167 -17.83 -13.58 50.95
C THR A 167 -17.73 -12.05 50.97
N GLY A 168 -18.10 -11.35 49.90
CA GLY A 168 -18.25 -9.89 49.94
C GLY A 168 -18.48 -9.20 48.59
N SER A 169 -19.74 -9.12 48.19
CA SER A 169 -20.48 -7.99 47.59
C SER A 169 -19.77 -6.88 46.80
N ALA A 170 -20.31 -6.64 45.59
CA ALA A 170 -20.73 -5.36 44.98
C ALA A 170 -19.71 -4.21 44.86
N ASP A 171 -19.41 -3.78 43.63
CA ASP A 171 -20.09 -2.65 42.97
C ASP A 171 -19.28 -2.10 41.78
N HIS A 172 -20.04 -1.69 40.75
CA HIS A 172 -19.82 -0.48 39.95
C HIS A 172 -18.55 -0.36 39.09
N ILE A 173 -18.68 -0.60 37.77
CA ILE A 173 -18.06 0.29 36.77
C ILE A 173 -19.05 0.60 35.65
N GLN A 174 -19.38 1.89 35.61
CA GLN A 174 -20.16 2.69 34.68
C GLN A 174 -19.67 2.57 33.23
N GLY A 175 -20.60 2.70 32.28
CA GLY A 175 -20.38 2.50 30.86
C GLY A 175 -19.88 3.70 30.06
N GLN A 176 -19.81 3.42 28.75
CA GLN A 176 -20.00 4.32 27.60
C GLN A 176 -18.98 5.45 27.41
N ASN A 177 -17.94 5.13 26.64
CA ASN A 177 -17.19 6.12 25.86
C ASN A 177 -17.89 6.32 24.51
N ASP A 178 -18.87 7.22 24.48
CA ASP A 178 -19.20 7.97 23.27
C ASP A 178 -18.32 9.22 23.27
N ILE A 179 -17.54 9.46 22.22
CA ILE A 179 -17.09 10.77 21.68
C ILE A 179 -16.20 10.47 20.47
N LEU A 180 -16.74 10.68 19.25
CA LEU A 180 -16.01 11.13 18.05
C LEU A 180 -17.03 11.35 16.92
N GLU A 181 -17.89 12.35 17.10
CA GLU A 181 -18.67 12.98 16.05
C GLU A 181 -18.54 14.50 16.27
N ALA A 182 -18.07 15.20 15.24
CA ALA A 182 -18.08 16.65 15.00
C ALA A 182 -16.70 17.24 14.69
N GLN A 183 -16.35 17.28 13.40
CA GLN A 183 -15.97 18.56 12.76
C GLN A 183 -16.03 18.40 11.23
N TYR A 184 -17.25 18.39 10.71
CA TYR A 184 -17.53 18.71 9.31
C TYR A 184 -18.33 20.02 9.32
N VAL A 185 -18.01 20.90 8.37
CA VAL A 185 -18.64 22.19 8.04
C VAL A 185 -18.06 23.43 8.74
N GLY A 186 -17.39 24.25 7.93
CA GLY A 186 -17.18 25.68 8.20
C GLY A 186 -15.89 26.20 7.59
N ASP A 187 -15.88 26.49 6.28
CA ASP A 187 -15.19 27.66 5.70
C ASP A 187 -15.37 27.69 4.17
N GLN A 188 -16.55 28.16 3.77
CA GLN A 188 -16.81 28.79 2.48
C GLN A 188 -17.39 30.17 2.82
N LEU A 189 -17.03 31.18 2.01
CA LEU A 189 -17.43 32.59 2.05
C LEU A 189 -16.43 33.57 2.72
N GLN A 190 -15.38 33.94 1.98
CA GLN A 190 -15.16 35.33 1.55
C GLN A 190 -13.84 35.46 0.81
N GLN A 191 -13.90 35.67 -0.51
CA GLN A 191 -13.05 36.65 -1.19
C GLN A 191 -13.69 37.00 -2.52
N GLY A 192 -14.17 38.23 -2.57
CA GLY A 192 -15.02 38.77 -3.62
C GLY A 192 -14.28 38.99 -4.93
N MET A 193 -15.03 38.76 -6.01
CA MET A 193 -14.82 39.44 -7.27
C MET A 193 -14.96 40.95 -7.04
N HIS A 194 -13.93 41.73 -7.39
CA HIS A 194 -14.16 43.03 -7.99
C HIS A 194 -13.19 43.23 -9.15
N ILE A 195 -13.80 43.48 -10.30
CA ILE A 195 -13.24 43.70 -11.63
C ILE A 195 -13.49 45.17 -11.95
N GLU A 196 -12.45 46.00 -11.97
CA GLU A 196 -12.35 47.26 -12.71
C GLU A 196 -10.84 47.41 -13.01
N GLY A 197 -10.32 47.51 -14.23
CA GLY A 197 -10.85 48.18 -15.41
C GLY A 197 -10.22 49.58 -15.47
N THR A 198 -9.39 49.83 -16.50
CA THR A 198 -8.63 51.06 -16.84
C THR A 198 -7.16 51.07 -16.35
N GLY A 199 -6.15 51.37 -17.16
CA GLY A 199 -6.13 51.78 -18.56
C GLY A 199 -4.73 51.60 -19.14
N ASN A 200 -4.70 51.17 -20.39
CA ASN A 200 -3.52 51.14 -21.25
C ASN A 200 -3.78 52.17 -22.36
N LYS A 201 -2.99 53.25 -22.43
CA LYS A 201 -2.66 53.97 -23.67
C LYS A 201 -1.58 55.05 -23.45
N ILE A 202 -0.43 54.82 -24.12
CA ILE A 202 0.29 55.69 -25.07
C ILE A 202 0.63 57.11 -24.60
N ILE A 203 1.93 57.46 -24.48
CA ILE A 203 2.81 57.94 -25.57
C ILE A 203 4.26 57.55 -25.24
#